data_AF-A0A395WAX3-F1
#
_entry.id   AF-A0A395WAX3-F1
#
_cell.length_a   1.000
_cell.length_b   1.000
_cell.length_c   1.000
_cell.angle_alpha   90.00
_cell.angle_beta   90.00
_cell.angle_gamma   90.00
#
_symmetry.space_group_name_H-M   'P 1'
#
loop_
_entity.id
_entity.type
_entity.pdbx_description
1 polymer ?
#
loop_
_entity_poly.entity_id
_entity_poly.type
_entity_poly.pdbx_seq_one_letter_code
_entity_poly.pdbx_strand_id
1 'polypeptide(L)'
;MFVGRENELKILNRVFSSNRQESVLIYGRRRIGKTELIKEAIEDFEGEYIQECKYKNSKVTQTVVDQEIERVKNVNMSCYK
;
A
#
# COMPACT_ATOMS: atom_id res chain seq x y z
N MET A 1 -17.12 2.19 -12.07
CA MET A 1 -16.31 1.75 -13.22
C MET A 1 -14.89 2.23 -13.00
N PHE A 2 -14.00 1.33 -12.60
CA PHE A 2 -12.56 1.57 -12.51
C PHE A 2 -11.93 1.33 -13.89
N VAL A 3 -11.02 2.19 -14.34
CA VAL A 3 -10.46 2.13 -15.70
C VAL A 3 -8.95 2.28 -15.66
N GLY A 4 -8.26 1.35 -16.35
CA GLY A 4 -6.80 1.27 -16.38
C GLY A 4 -6.20 0.68 -15.10
N ARG A 5 -4.89 0.85 -14.92
CA ARG A 5 -4.12 0.33 -13.76
C ARG A 5 -4.06 -1.20 -13.63
N GLU A 6 -4.28 -1.93 -14.73
CA GLU A 6 -4.25 -3.40 -14.75
C GLU A 6 -2.92 -3.97 -14.23
N ASN A 7 -1.80 -3.32 -14.56
CA ASN A 7 -0.48 -3.74 -14.09
C ASN A 7 -0.33 -3.57 -12.58
N GLU A 8 -0.76 -2.42 -12.04
CA GLU A 8 -0.72 -2.15 -10.60
C GLU A 8 -1.65 -3.10 -9.83
N LEU A 9 -2.86 -3.36 -10.33
CA LEU A 9 -3.77 -4.35 -9.75
C LEU A 9 -3.15 -5.75 -9.75
N LYS A 10 -2.52 -6.17 -10.85
CA LYS A 10 -1.84 -7.46 -10.94
C LYS A 10 -0.70 -7.60 -9.93
N ILE A 11 0.03 -6.52 -9.66
CA ILE A 11 1.08 -6.50 -8.62
C ILE A 11 0.46 -6.66 -7.23
N LEU A 12 -0.62 -5.92 -6.93
CA LEU A 12 -1.30 -6.01 -5.63
C LEU A 12 -1.91 -7.40 -5.40
N ASN A 13 -2.60 -7.96 -6.39
CA ASN A 13 -3.19 -9.30 -6.28
C ASN A 13 -2.13 -10.38 -6.08
N ARG A 14 -0.97 -10.26 -6.76
CA ARG A 14 0.17 -11.15 -6.51
C ARG A 14 0.63 -11.06 -5.06
N VAL A 15 0.80 -9.84 -4.54
CA VAL A 15 1.24 -9.61 -3.16
C VAL A 15 0.23 -10.19 -2.16
N PHE A 16 -1.06 -9.97 -2.37
CA PHE A 16 -2.11 -10.53 -1.51
C PHE A 16 -2.18 -12.06 -1.52
N SER A 17 -1.90 -12.69 -2.67
CA SER A 17 -1.87 -14.16 -2.80
C SER A 17 -0.58 -14.83 -2.32
N SER A 18 0.42 -14.03 -1.92
CA SER A 18 1.74 -14.53 -1.55
C SER A 18 1.74 -15.07 -0.13
N ASN A 19 2.27 -16.28 0.07
CA ASN A 19 2.51 -16.86 1.39
C ASN A 19 3.74 -16.26 2.10
N ARG A 20 4.27 -15.14 1.61
CA ARG A 20 5.40 -14.42 2.20
C ARG A 20 4.91 -13.08 2.72
N GLN A 21 5.52 -12.61 3.80
CA GLN A 21 5.22 -11.27 4.27
C GLN A 21 5.86 -10.25 3.33
N GLU A 22 5.01 -9.46 2.68
CA GLU A 22 5.40 -8.44 1.71
C GLU A 22 4.83 -7.08 2.11
N SER A 23 5.48 -6.01 1.67
CA SER A 23 5.05 -4.64 1.94
C SER A 23 5.13 -3.81 0.66
N VAL A 24 4.08 -3.04 0.38
CA VAL A 24 3.95 -2.27 -0.85
C VAL A 24 3.90 -0.78 -0.53
N LEU A 25 4.77 0.00 -1.18
CA LEU A 25 4.76 1.46 -1.12
C LEU A 25 4.03 2.03 -2.33
N ILE A 26 2.87 2.66 -2.10
CA ILE A 26 2.10 3.32 -3.16
C ILE A 26 2.28 4.83 -3.06
N TYR A 27 2.95 5.43 -4.06
CA TYR A 27 3.23 6.88 -4.11
C TYR A 27 2.73 7.51 -5.42
N GLY A 28 2.73 8.85 -5.48
CA GLY A 28 2.22 9.60 -6.66
C GLY A 28 1.52 10.92 -6.33
N ARG A 29 1.01 11.61 -7.34
CA ARG A 29 0.32 12.90 -7.20
C ARG A 29 -1.01 12.76 -6.44
N ARG A 30 -1.48 13.86 -5.85
CA ARG A 30 -2.79 13.93 -5.18
C ARG A 30 -3.92 13.73 -6.21
N ARG A 31 -4.98 13.01 -5.83
CA ARG A 31 -6.16 12.70 -6.68
C ARG A 31 -5.89 11.79 -7.89
N ILE A 32 -4.75 11.09 -7.93
CA ILE A 32 -4.48 10.12 -9.01
C ILE A 32 -5.22 8.78 -8.85
N GLY A 33 -6.06 8.64 -7.82
CA GLY A 33 -6.84 7.42 -7.57
C GLY A 33 -6.13 6.35 -6.72
N LYS A 34 -5.11 6.69 -5.93
CA LYS A 34 -4.39 5.71 -5.09
C LYS A 34 -5.30 4.95 -4.11
N THR A 35 -6.23 5.64 -3.47
CA THR A 35 -7.18 5.01 -2.54
C THR A 35 -8.16 4.12 -3.28
N GLU A 36 -8.65 4.55 -4.44
CA GLU A 36 -9.56 3.74 -5.27
C GLU A 36 -8.86 2.49 -5.81
N LEU A 37 -7.58 2.57 -6.19
CA LEU A 37 -6.79 1.41 -6.58
C LEU A 37 -6.73 0.34 -5.47
N ILE A 38 -6.54 0.77 -4.21
CA ILE A 38 -6.49 -0.17 -3.08
C ILE A 38 -7.87 -0.79 -2.87
N LYS A 39 -8.95 0.00 -2.91
CA LYS A 39 -10.32 -0.51 -2.76
C LYS A 39 -10.68 -1.55 -3.82
N GLU A 40 -10.35 -1.27 -5.08
CA GLU A 40 -10.56 -2.22 -6.18
C GLU A 40 -9.74 -3.50 -5.96
N ALA A 41 -8.48 -3.38 -5.53
CA ALA A 41 -7.60 -4.54 -5.33
C ALA A 41 -8.03 -5.45 -4.16
N ILE A 42 -8.78 -4.93 -3.18
CA ILE A 42 -9.23 -5.71 -2.02
C ILE A 42 -10.64 -6.29 -2.19
N GLU A 43 -11.36 -6.01 -3.29
CA GLU A 43 -12.71 -6.54 -3.49
C GLU A 43 -12.75 -8.08 -3.43
N ASP A 44 -11.72 -8.72 -3.98
CA ASP A 44 -11.56 -10.18 -3.99
C ASP A 44 -10.58 -10.70 -2.91
N PHE A 45 -10.16 -9.84 -1.98
CA PHE A 45 -9.22 -10.22 -0.92
C PHE A 45 -9.94 -10.75 0.32
N GLU A 46 -9.78 -12.04 0.61
CA GLU A 46 -10.27 -12.64 1.86
C GLU A 46 -9.37 -12.25 3.04
N GLY A 47 -9.69 -11.13 3.70
CA GLY A 47 -8.96 -10.64 4.87
C GLY A 47 -9.54 -9.37 5.47
N GLU A 48 -8.82 -8.79 6.44
CA GLU A 48 -9.21 -7.53 7.08
C GLU A 48 -8.50 -6.34 6.43
N TYR A 49 -9.28 -5.28 6.14
CA TYR A 49 -8.76 -4.02 5.64
C TYR A 49 -8.79 -2.95 6.73
N ILE A 50 -7.60 -2.52 7.18
CA ILE A 50 -7.43 -1.42 8.13
C ILE A 50 -6.73 -0.26 7.42
N GLN A 51 -7.34 0.92 7.46
CA GLN A 51 -6.78 2.13 6.87
C GLN A 51 -6.47 3.16 7.95
N GLU A 52 -5.20 3.57 8.03
CA GLU A 52 -4.74 4.64 8.93
C GLU A 52 -4.21 5.84 8.13
N CYS A 53 -4.48 7.05 8.60
CA CYS A 53 -3.90 8.28 8.07
C CYS A 53 -2.92 8.88 9.08
N LYS A 54 -1.62 8.68 8.88
CA LYS A 54 -0.56 9.22 9.77
C LYS A 54 -0.31 10.72 9.61
N TYR A 55 -0.43 11.25 8.40
CA TYR A 55 -0.12 12.65 8.10
C TYR A 55 -1.36 13.36 7.56
N LYS A 56 -1.78 14.42 8.26
CA LYS A 56 -2.88 15.31 7.84
C LYS A 56 -2.39 16.75 7.87
N ASN A 57 -2.83 17.57 6.91
CA ASN A 57 -2.59 19.01 6.86
C ASN A 57 -1.11 19.46 6.83
N SER A 58 -0.16 18.54 6.62
CA SER A 58 1.26 18.83 6.47
C SER A 58 1.80 18.27 5.16
N LYS A 59 2.81 18.93 4.58
CA LYS A 59 3.45 18.47 3.36
C LYS A 59 4.32 17.25 3.70
N VAL A 60 4.00 16.11 3.10
CA VAL A 60 4.88 14.93 3.13
C VAL A 60 6.07 15.22 2.21
N THR A 61 7.26 15.32 2.78
CA THR A 61 8.52 15.50 2.05
C THR A 61 9.13 14.14 1.70
N GLN A 62 10.09 14.12 0.77
CA GLN A 62 10.81 12.89 0.41
C GLN A 62 11.51 12.28 1.63
N THR A 63 12.08 13.12 2.51
CA THR A 63 12.69 12.68 3.77
C THR A 63 11.74 11.88 4.65
N VAL A 64 10.46 12.27 4.73
CA VAL A 64 9.46 11.52 5.50
C VAL A 64 9.21 10.15 4.87
N VAL A 65 9.14 10.09 3.54
CA VAL A 65 8.98 8.82 2.81
C VAL A 65 10.18 7.92 3.04
N ASP A 66 11.40 8.45 2.96
CA ASP A 66 12.63 7.68 3.15
C ASP A 66 12.73 7.12 4.58
N GLN A 67 12.37 7.91 5.59
CA GLN A 67 12.30 7.47 6.99
C GLN A 67 11.28 6.34 7.20
N GLU A 68 10.11 6.41 6.58
CA GLU A 68 9.12 5.33 6.68
C GLU A 68 9.60 4.06 5.97
N ILE A 69 10.30 4.18 4.83
CA ILE A 69 10.92 3.03 4.15
C ILE A 69 11.97 2.38 5.05
N GLU A 70 12.85 3.16 5.68
CA GLU A 70 13.85 2.64 6.62
C GLU A 70 13.21 1.95 7.81
N ARG A 71 12.14 2.52 8.38
CA ARG A 71 11.37 1.87 9.46
C ARG A 71 10.86 0.50 9.02
N VAL A 72 10.19 0.41 7.88
CA VAL A 72 9.68 -0.87 7.35
C VAL A 72 10.80 -1.88 7.12
N LYS A 73 11.95 -1.45 6.59
CA LYS A 73 13.12 -2.33 6.41
C LYS A 73 13.72 -2.82 7.72
N ASN A 74 13.70 -2.00 8.75
CA ASN A 74 14.26 -2.30 10.07
C ASN A 74 13.31 -3.11 10.96
N VAL A 75 12.01 -3.13 10.65
CA VAL A 75 11.09 -4.09 11.28
C VAL A 75 11.47 -5.47 10.76
N ASN A 76 11.95 -6.33 11.65
CA ASN A 76 12.01 -7.76 11.37
C ASN A 76 10.55 -8.22 11.26
N MET A 77 10.04 -8.27 10.02
CA MET A 77 8.67 -8.60 9.65
C MET A 77 8.41 -10.08 9.99
N SER A 78 8.29 -10.37 11.29
CA SER A 78 7.94 -11.69 11.83
C SER A 78 6.68 -11.64 12.70
N CYS A 79 5.95 -10.52 12.66
CA CYS A 79 4.90 -10.22 13.63
C CYS A 79 3.59 -10.98 13.43
N TYR A 80 3.47 -11.81 12.38
CA TYR A 80 2.35 -12.74 12.23
C TYR A 80 2.93 -14.10 11.84
N LYS A 81 3.14 -14.94 12.85
CA LYS A 81 3.24 -16.40 12.71
C LYS A 81 1.89 -17.01 13.07
#